data_AF-A0A964FKH2-F1
#
_entry.id   AF-A0A964FKH2-F1
#
_cell.length_a   1.000
_cell.length_b   1.000
_cell.length_c   1.000
_cell.angle_alpha   90.00
_cell.angle_beta   90.00
_cell.angle_gamma   90.00
#
_symmetry.space_group_name_H-M   'P 1'
#
loop_
_entity.id
_entity.type
_entity.pdbx_description
1 polymer ?
#
loop_
_entity_poly.entity_id
_entity_poly.type
_entity_poly.pdbx_seq_one_letter_code
_entity_poly.pdbx_strand_id
1 'polypeptide(L)'
;MKAIIFDTPGLRDEKGNDETYIELMRSKVEKPDSMLYVSRLDETRKEDDRQVIKIISSALGEKVWEYTVLVFTFANVKASQY
;
A
#
# COMPACT_ATOMS: atom_id res chain seq x y z
N MET A 1 -7.98 23.75 5.20
CA MET A 1 -8.21 22.31 4.98
C MET A 1 -7.12 21.54 5.74
N LYS A 2 -7.48 20.51 6.51
CA LYS A 2 -6.53 19.70 7.29
C LYS A 2 -6.58 18.27 6.76
N ALA A 3 -5.43 17.70 6.46
CA ALA A 3 -5.28 16.28 6.16
C ALA A 3 -4.49 15.63 7.30
N ILE A 4 -4.84 14.38 7.62
CA ILE A 4 -4.10 13.56 8.58
C ILE A 4 -3.60 12.35 7.80
N ILE A 5 -2.28 12.14 7.82
CA ILE A 5 -1.63 11.05 7.10
C ILE A 5 -1.12 10.07 8.15
N PHE A 6 -1.43 8.80 7.96
CA PHE A 6 -0.95 7.71 8.79
C PHE A 6 0.07 6.93 7.97
N ASP A 7 1.33 7.00 8.40
CA ASP A 7 2.40 6.18 7.83
C ASP A 7 2.39 4.79 8.46
N THR A 8 2.65 3.77 7.65
CA THR A 8 2.53 2.36 8.02
C THR A 8 3.80 1.61 7.62
N PRO A 9 4.28 0.65 8.42
CA PRO A 9 5.33 -0.26 7.97
C PRO A 9 4.96 -0.95 6.65
N GLY A 10 5.97 -1.28 5.84
CA GLY A 10 5.76 -2.03 4.60
C GLY A 10 5.27 -3.44 4.87
N LEU A 11 4.19 -3.84 4.20
CA LEU A 11 3.77 -5.24 4.15
C LEU A 11 4.79 -6.04 3.33
N ARG A 12 4.95 -7.31 3.70
CA ARG A 12 5.96 -8.23 3.17
C ARG A 12 7.38 -7.75 3.42
N ASP A 13 7.62 -7.27 4.64
CA ASP A 13 8.99 -7.30 5.13
C ASP A 13 9.44 -8.76 5.27
N GLU A 14 10.72 -9.05 5.04
CA GLU A 14 11.28 -10.40 5.19
C GLU A 14 11.18 -10.93 6.64
N LYS A 15 10.58 -10.15 7.55
CA LYS A 15 10.39 -10.44 8.97
C LYS A 15 9.06 -11.11 9.28
N GLY A 16 8.11 -11.15 8.34
CA GLY A 16 6.84 -11.88 8.48
C GLY A 16 5.84 -11.23 9.44
N ASN A 17 5.90 -9.91 9.62
CA ASN A 17 5.07 -9.19 10.59
C ASN A 17 3.75 -8.62 10.02
N ASP A 18 3.30 -9.14 8.87
CA ASP A 18 2.15 -8.60 8.11
C ASP A 18 0.88 -8.48 8.97
N GLU A 19 0.58 -9.47 9.82
CA GLU A 19 -0.60 -9.43 10.70
C GLU A 19 -0.52 -8.29 11.71
N THR A 20 0.64 -8.10 12.35
CA THR A 20 0.85 -6.98 13.29
C THR A 20 0.72 -5.62 12.59
N TYR A 21 1.20 -5.51 11.35
CA TYR A 21 1.06 -4.27 10.58
C TYR A 21 -0.38 -4.00 10.17
N ILE A 22 -1.14 -5.04 9.83
CA ILE A 22 -2.57 -4.91 9.56
C ILE A 22 -3.36 -4.50 10.81
N GLU A 23 -3.05 -5.07 11.97
CA GLU A 23 -3.64 -4.65 13.24
C GLU A 23 -3.31 -3.19 13.56
N LEU A 24 -2.06 -2.77 13.31
CA LEU A 24 -1.66 -1.38 13.46
C LEU A 24 -2.48 -0.46 12.54
N MET A 25 -2.63 -0.81 11.26
CA MET A 25 -3.44 -0.04 10.31
C MET A 25 -4.87 0.14 10.83
N ARG A 26 -5.52 -0.96 11.25
CA ARG A 26 -6.88 -0.94 11.82
C ARG A 26 -6.98 -0.12 13.10
N SER A 27 -5.95 -0.18 13.97
CA SER A 27 -5.93 0.58 15.23
C SER A 27 -5.81 2.10 15.02
N LYS A 28 -5.20 2.52 13.91
CA LYS A 28 -4.98 3.94 13.60
C LYS A 28 -6.20 4.56 12.96
N VAL A 29 -6.82 3.84 12.01
CA VAL A 29 -7.95 4.32 11.24
C VAL A 29 -8.88 3.16 10.94
N GLU A 30 -10.09 3.23 11.47
CA GLU A 30 -11.16 2.27 11.16
C GLU A 30 -11.68 2.45 9.73
N LYS A 31 -11.73 3.70 9.24
CA LYS A 31 -12.21 4.04 7.89
C LYS A 31 -11.46 5.24 7.30
N PRO A 32 -10.49 5.03 6.41
CA PRO A 32 -9.78 6.13 5.76
C PRO A 32 -10.66 6.79 4.70
N ASP A 33 -10.50 8.11 4.51
CA ASP A 33 -11.12 8.83 3.37
C ASP A 33 -10.47 8.44 2.02
N SER A 34 -9.19 8.07 2.05
CA SER A 34 -8.43 7.59 0.89
C SER A 34 -7.23 6.75 1.34
N MET A 35 -6.80 5.81 0.50
CA MET A 35 -5.59 5.02 0.71
C MET A 35 -4.56 5.36 -0.37
N LEU A 36 -3.29 5.52 0.03
CA LEU A 36 -2.18 5.62 -0.91
C LEU A 36 -1.52 4.24 -1.03
N TYR A 37 -1.68 3.59 -2.18
CA TYR A 37 -0.93 2.36 -2.47
C TYR A 37 0.38 2.76 -3.16
N VAL A 38 1.47 2.71 -2.41
CA VAL A 38 2.78 3.17 -2.86
C VAL A 38 3.60 2.00 -3.38
N SER A 39 4.15 2.14 -4.58
CA SER A 39 5.08 1.15 -5.16
C SER A 39 6.13 1.88 -6.01
N ARG A 40 7.23 1.19 -6.28
CA ARG A 40 8.31 1.73 -7.11
C ARG A 40 7.97 1.58 -8.60
N LEU A 41 8.31 2.59 -9.39
CA LEU A 41 8.15 2.52 -10.86
C LEU A 41 9.24 1.68 -11.51
N ASP A 42 10.45 1.72 -10.95
CA ASP A 42 11.67 1.13 -11.49
C ASP A 42 11.87 -0.35 -11.08
N GLU A 43 10.84 -0.99 -10.52
CA GLU A 43 10.87 -2.40 -10.15
C GLU A 43 9.83 -3.21 -10.94
N THR A 44 10.23 -4.42 -11.34
CA THR A 44 9.31 -5.38 -11.94
C THR A 44 8.34 -5.90 -10.88
N ARG A 45 7.05 -5.88 -11.19
CA ARG A 45 6.00 -6.44 -10.33
C ARG A 45 6.19 -7.93 -10.13
N LYS A 46 6.07 -8.37 -8.88
CA LYS A 46 6.28 -9.77 -8.46
C LYS A 46 4.96 -10.39 -8.02
N GLU A 47 4.91 -11.71 -7.94
CA GLU A 47 3.72 -12.42 -7.43
C GLU A 47 3.36 -12.00 -5.99
N ASP A 48 4.34 -11.54 -5.21
CA ASP A 48 4.14 -11.00 -3.86
C ASP A 48 3.22 -9.76 -3.85
N ASP A 49 3.19 -8.96 -4.92
CA ASP A 49 2.30 -7.80 -5.03
C ASP A 49 0.82 -8.21 -4.98
N ARG A 50 0.48 -9.35 -5.61
CA ARG A 50 -0.89 -9.89 -5.56
C ARG A 50 -1.27 -10.33 -4.15
N GLN A 51 -0.32 -10.84 -3.39
CA GLN A 51 -0.57 -11.26 -2.02
C GLN A 51 -0.78 -10.05 -1.10
N VAL A 52 -0.01 -8.97 -1.28
CA VAL A 52 -0.21 -7.70 -0.57
C VAL A 52 -1.61 -7.14 -0.84
N ILE A 53 -2.06 -7.13 -2.09
CA ILE A 53 -3.43 -6.70 -2.45
C ILE A 53 -4.48 -7.51 -1.69
N LYS A 54 -4.34 -8.85 -1.65
CA LYS A 54 -5.28 -9.74 -0.92
C LYS A 54 -5.31 -9.46 0.58
N ILE A 55 -4.13 -9.25 1.18
CA ILE A 55 -4.01 -8.91 2.60
C ILE A 55 -4.73 -7.60 2.90
N ILE A 56 -4.48 -6.54 2.10
CA ILE A 56 -5.15 -5.24 2.27
C ILE A 56 -6.66 -5.34 2.07
N SER A 57 -7.13 -6.04 1.03
CA SER A 57 -8.56 -6.28 0.79
C SER A 57 -9.23 -7.01 1.96
N SER A 58 -8.55 -7.98 2.56
CA SER A 58 -9.06 -8.70 3.74
C SER A 58 -9.04 -7.84 5.00
N ALA A 59 -8.07 -6.93 5.10
CA ALA A 59 -7.88 -6.05 6.23
C ALA A 59 -8.92 -4.91 6.28
N LEU A 60 -9.08 -4.20 5.17
CA LEU A 60 -9.82 -2.93 5.07
C LEU A 60 -11.12 -3.05 4.26
N GLY A 61 -11.36 -4.22 3.65
CA GLY A 61 -12.51 -4.48 2.77
C GLY A 61 -12.27 -4.01 1.33
N GLU A 62 -12.91 -4.66 0.37
CA GLU A 62 -12.72 -4.40 -1.06
C GLU A 62 -13.07 -2.97 -1.49
N LYS A 63 -13.99 -2.31 -0.78
CA LYS A 63 -14.40 -0.93 -1.08
C LYS A 63 -13.29 0.10 -0.84
N VAL A 64 -12.23 -0.24 -0.10
CA VAL A 64 -11.09 0.67 0.09
C VAL A 64 -10.48 1.07 -1.24
N TRP A 65 -10.51 0.18 -2.23
CA TRP A 65 -9.95 0.40 -3.57
C TRP A 65 -10.70 1.43 -4.40
N GLU A 66 -11.97 1.72 -4.10
CA GLU A 66 -12.75 2.77 -4.77
C GLU A 66 -12.18 4.18 -4.52
N TYR A 67 -11.43 4.35 -3.43
CA TYR A 67 -10.84 5.63 -3.01
C TYR A 67 -9.32 5.56 -2.91
N THR A 68 -8.70 4.56 -3.55
CA THR A 68 -7.25 4.38 -3.56
C THR A 68 -6.59 5.20 -4.65
N VAL A 69 -5.49 5.87 -4.31
CA VAL A 69 -4.57 6.46 -5.28
C VAL A 69 -3.33 5.56 -5.40
N LEU A 70 -3.05 5.10 -6.63
CA LEU A 70 -1.80 4.40 -6.93
C LEU A 70 -0.66 5.43 -7.05
N VAL A 71 0.35 5.30 -6.21
CA VAL A 71 1.50 6.22 -6.19
C VAL A 71 2.74 5.45 -6.63
N PHE A 72 3.29 5.86 -7.77
CA PHE A 72 4.55 5.33 -8.29
C PHE A 72 5.72 6.25 -7.91
N THR A 73 6.60 5.75 -7.06
CA THR A 73 7.84 6.44 -6.65
C THR A 73 8.98 6.13 -7.62
N PHE A 74 10.10 6.84 -7.49
CA PHE A 74 11.25 6.72 -8.41
C PHE A 74 10.87 7.03 -9.87
N ALA A 75 9.94 7.97 -10.07
CA ALA A 75 9.42 8.32 -11.40
C ALA A 75 10.42 9.07 -12.30
N ASN A 76 11.60 9.43 -11.80
CA ASN A 76 12.67 10.06 -12.59
C ASN A 76 13.45 9.02 -13.44
N VAL A 77 12.76 8.02 -13.96
CA VAL A 77 13.29 7.01 -14.89
C VAL A 77 13.24 7.55 -16.31
N LYS A 78 14.31 7.33 -17.08
CA LYS A 78 14.31 7.66 -18.51
C LYS A 78 13.48 6.60 -19.23
N ALA A 79 12.46 7.03 -19.96
CA ALA A 79 11.57 6.15 -20.73
C ALA A 79 12.30 5.25 -21.76
N SER A 80 13.56 5.56 -22.10
CA SER A 80 14.38 4.80 -23.06
C SER A 80 14.97 3.48 -22.52
N GLN A 81 14.54 3.00 -21.36
CA GLN A 81 15.02 1.75 -20.75
C GLN A 81 13.90 0.72 -20.49
N TYR A 82 12.73 0.91 -21.11
CA TYR A 82 11.67 -0.10 -21.19
C TYR A 82 11.54 -0.63 -22.62
#